data_AF-A0A822HIP5-F1
#
_entry.id   AF-A0A822HIP5-F1
#
_cell.length_a   1.000
_cell.length_b   1.000
_cell.length_c   1.000
_cell.angle_alpha   90.00
_cell.angle_beta   90.00
_cell.angle_gamma   90.00
#
_symmetry.space_group_name_H-M   'P 1'
#
loop_
_entity.id
_entity.type
_entity.pdbx_description
1 polymer ?
#
loop_
_entity_poly.entity_id
_entity_poly.type
_entity_poly.pdbx_seq_one_letter_code
_entity_poly.pdbx_strand_id
1 'polypeptide(L)'
;MIIFGLLTISNVHHAHHRIQNKPSKSANTHRTIRELHFRKVDRHLLRMLIIQILLLTILYIPQAVEKFHITFKPFDSDSELADAIKVFLYNIEILLAFIASSIPFYVYTLAGG
;
A
#
# COMPACT_ATOMS: atom_id res chain seq x y z
N MET A 1 10.12 7.38 1.53
CA MET A 1 9.99 6.11 0.77
C MET A 1 11.35 5.44 0.54
N ILE A 2 12.38 6.14 0.06
CA ILE A 2 13.72 5.55 -0.18
C ILE A 2 14.39 5.02 1.10
N ILE A 3 14.25 5.75 2.21
CA ILE A 3 14.85 5.39 3.51
C ILE A 3 14.29 4.05 4.03
N PHE A 4 12.97 3.86 3.93
CA PHE A 4 12.32 2.60 4.30
C PHE A 4 12.76 1.44 3.40
N GLY A 5 12.91 1.67 2.09
CA GLY A 5 13.43 0.66 1.15
C GLY A 5 14.87 0.24 1.49
N LEU A 6 15.75 1.20 1.82
CA LEU A 6 17.12 0.93 2.22
C LEU A 6 17.21 0.15 3.54
N LEU A 7 16.37 0.48 4.52
CA LEU A 7 16.28 -0.25 5.78
C LEU A 7 15.81 -1.70 5.56
N THR A 8 14.84 -1.93 4.67
CA THR A 8 14.38 -3.28 4.31
C THR A 8 15.49 -4.10 3.65
N ILE A 9 16.23 -3.50 2.71
CA ILE A 9 17.35 -4.17 2.03
C ILE A 9 18.47 -4.51 3.02
N SER A 10 18.82 -3.57 3.91
CA SER A 10 19.84 -3.77 4.94
C SER A 10 19.46 -4.89 5.91
N ASN A 11 18.19 -4.94 6.33
CA ASN A 11 17.71 -5.96 7.25
C ASN A 11 17.68 -7.36 6.62
N VAL A 12 17.32 -7.47 5.33
CA VAL A 12 17.39 -8.73 4.56
C VAL A 12 18.83 -9.20 4.42
N HIS A 13 19.77 -8.30 4.15
CA HIS A 13 21.19 -8.65 4.00
C HIS A 13 21.80 -9.13 5.32
N HIS A 14 21.49 -8.46 6.43
CA HIS A 14 21.90 -8.88 7.77
C HIS A 14 21.29 -10.22 8.19
N ALA A 15 20.02 -10.47 7.84
CA ALA A 15 19.37 -11.74 8.12
C ALA A 15 20.01 -12.90 7.34
N HIS A 16 20.41 -12.67 6.09
CA HIS A 16 21.08 -13.67 5.25
C HIS A 16 22.48 -14.01 5.77
N HIS A 17 23.28 -13.00 6.12
CA HIS A 17 24.64 -13.19 6.63
C HIS A 17 24.67 -13.89 8.01
N ARG A 18 23.61 -13.75 8.82
CA ARG A 18 23.47 -14.44 10.12
C ARG A 18 23.11 -15.93 9.99
N ILE A 19 22.61 -16.37 8.82
CA ILE A 19 22.22 -17.77 8.56
C ILE A 19 23.44 -18.62 8.16
N GLN A 20 24.45 -18.03 7.53
CA GLN A 20 25.63 -18.76 7.02
C GLN A 20 26.63 -19.19 8.11
N ASN A 21 26.66 -18.53 9.27
CA ASN A 21 27.76 -18.69 10.25
C ASN A 21 27.47 -19.60 11.47
N LYS A 22 26.61 -20.62 11.39
CA LYS A 22 26.46 -21.60 12.50
C LYS A 22 26.63 -23.05 12.05
N PRO A 23 27.73 -23.73 12.42
CA PRO A 23 27.84 -25.18 12.23
C PRO A 23 27.22 -25.96 13.40
N SER A 24 26.56 -27.06 13.03
CA SER A 24 26.36 -28.30 13.82
C SER A 24 25.14 -28.45 14.75
N LYS A 25 24.32 -29.46 14.40
CA LYS A 25 23.61 -30.45 15.24
C LYS A 25 22.21 -30.23 15.83
N SER A 26 21.53 -29.10 15.63
CA SER A 26 20.07 -28.98 15.93
C SER A 26 19.34 -28.13 14.88
N ALA A 27 19.70 -28.32 13.60
CA ALA A 27 19.31 -27.41 12.54
C ALA A 27 17.98 -27.77 11.86
N ASN A 28 17.59 -29.05 11.80
CA ASN A 28 16.42 -29.44 11.00
C ASN A 28 15.11 -28.98 11.66
N THR A 29 14.88 -29.21 12.95
CA THR A 29 13.63 -28.79 13.63
C THR A 29 13.49 -27.27 13.71
N HIS A 30 14.59 -26.54 13.95
CA HIS A 30 14.55 -25.07 13.98
C HIS A 30 14.45 -24.44 12.59
N ARG A 31 14.96 -25.09 11.52
CA ARG A 31 14.76 -24.64 10.13
C ARG A 31 13.28 -24.75 9.74
N THR A 32 12.60 -25.86 10.05
CA THR A 32 11.17 -26.01 9.72
C THR A 32 10.30 -24.99 10.43
N ILE A 33 10.55 -24.72 11.73
CA ILE A 33 9.80 -23.72 12.49
C ILE A 33 10.05 -22.31 11.94
N ARG A 34 11.30 -22.01 11.57
CA ARG A 34 11.66 -20.70 11.00
C ARG A 34 11.08 -20.50 9.60
N GLU A 35 11.09 -21.53 8.75
CA GLU A 35 10.44 -21.53 7.44
C GLU A 35 8.92 -21.41 7.53
N LEU A 36 8.29 -22.07 8.50
CA LEU A 36 6.86 -21.92 8.79
C LEU A 36 6.52 -20.50 9.24
N HIS A 37 7.35 -19.90 10.09
CA HIS A 37 7.19 -18.52 10.52
C HIS A 37 7.37 -17.53 9.36
N PHE A 38 8.39 -17.71 8.52
CA PHE A 38 8.59 -16.89 7.32
C PHE A 38 7.41 -17.03 6.34
N ARG A 39 6.91 -18.25 6.07
CA ARG A 39 5.70 -18.46 5.25
C ARG A 39 4.43 -17.85 5.84
N LYS A 40 4.36 -17.67 7.16
CA LYS A 40 3.22 -17.02 7.83
C LYS A 40 3.32 -15.50 7.71
N VAL A 41 4.51 -14.94 7.90
CA VAL A 41 4.80 -13.52 7.69
C VAL A 41 4.57 -13.12 6.23
N ASP A 42 5.02 -13.95 5.29
CA ASP A 42 4.89 -13.70 3.85
C ASP A 42 3.42 -13.70 3.40
N ARG A 43 2.62 -14.65 3.89
CA ARG A 43 1.16 -14.64 3.66
C ARG A 43 0.45 -13.44 4.29
N HIS A 44 0.93 -12.98 5.44
CA HIS A 44 0.38 -11.80 6.09
C HIS A 44 0.71 -10.51 5.33
N LEU A 45 1.96 -10.36 4.87
CA LEU A 45 2.40 -9.27 4.00
C LEU A 45 1.64 -9.25 2.67
N LEU A 46 1.44 -10.41 2.04
CA LEU A 46 0.68 -10.52 0.80
C LEU A 46 -0.79 -10.12 1.01
N ARG A 47 -1.42 -10.57 2.11
CA ARG A 47 -2.78 -10.15 2.47
C ARG A 47 -2.87 -8.64 2.72
N MET A 48 -1.89 -8.08 3.43
CA MET A 48 -1.79 -6.64 3.68
C MET A 48 -1.68 -5.85 2.38
N LEU A 49 -0.81 -6.30 1.46
CA LEU A 49 -0.60 -5.68 0.15
C LEU A 49 -1.88 -5.72 -0.69
N ILE A 50 -2.61 -6.84 -0.71
CA ILE A 50 -3.88 -6.95 -1.43
C ILE A 50 -4.92 -5.99 -0.86
N ILE A 51 -5.06 -5.92 0.48
CA ILE A 51 -6.01 -5.00 1.12
C ILE A 51 -5.66 -3.55 0.78
N GLN A 52 -4.37 -3.21 0.83
CA GLN A 52 -3.88 -1.88 0.47
C GLN A 52 -4.18 -1.55 -1.00
N ILE A 53 -3.89 -2.47 -1.94
CA ILE A 53 -4.18 -2.27 -3.37
C ILE A 53 -5.68 -2.06 -3.59
N LEU A 54 -6.54 -2.87 -2.95
CA LEU A 54 -8.00 -2.75 -3.08
C LEU A 54 -8.51 -1.40 -2.57
N LEU A 55 -8.08 -0.98 -1.37
CA LEU A 55 -8.45 0.30 -0.78
C LEU A 55 -7.99 1.48 -1.64
N LEU A 56 -6.73 1.47 -2.10
CA LEU A 56 -6.25 2.51 -2.99
C LEU A 56 -7.04 2.54 -4.30
N THR A 57 -7.28 1.38 -4.91
CA THR A 57 -8.02 1.32 -6.18
C THR A 57 -9.41 1.93 -6.03
N ILE A 58 -10.15 1.59 -4.96
CA ILE A 58 -11.48 2.15 -4.70
C ILE A 58 -11.42 3.68 -4.51
N LEU A 59 -10.41 4.19 -3.80
CA LEU A 59 -10.30 5.62 -3.52
C LEU A 59 -9.80 6.45 -4.71
N TYR A 60 -9.01 5.86 -5.61
CA TYR A 60 -8.47 6.55 -6.78
C TYR A 60 -9.36 6.43 -8.04
N ILE A 61 -10.29 5.48 -8.09
CA ILE A 61 -11.24 5.36 -9.22
C ILE A 61 -12.03 6.65 -9.46
N PRO A 62 -12.64 7.30 -8.44
CA PRO A 62 -13.36 8.55 -8.63
C PRO A 62 -12.49 9.61 -9.34
N GLN A 63 -11.26 9.79 -8.84
CA GLN A 63 -10.31 10.76 -9.41
C GLN A 63 -9.93 10.49 -10.86
N ALA A 64 -9.79 9.21 -11.21
CA ALA A 64 -9.51 8.82 -12.59
C ALA A 64 -10.71 9.14 -13.51
N VAL A 65 -11.93 8.90 -13.03
CA VAL A 65 -13.16 9.20 -13.77
C VAL A 65 -13.37 10.71 -13.92
N GLU A 66 -13.16 11.52 -12.87
CA GLU A 66 -13.27 12.98 -12.94
C GLU A 66 -12.26 13.55 -13.95
N LYS A 67 -10.99 13.15 -13.86
CA LYS A 67 -9.96 13.62 -14.80
C LYS A 67 -10.24 13.22 -16.23
N PHE A 68 -10.73 12.00 -16.45
CA PHE A 68 -11.14 11.55 -17.78
C PHE A 68 -12.29 12.42 -18.30
N HIS A 69 -13.30 12.67 -17.47
CA HIS A 69 -14.44 13.51 -17.82
C HIS A 69 -14.01 14.95 -18.15
N ILE A 70 -13.16 15.58 -17.35
CA ILE A 70 -12.64 16.94 -17.62
C ILE A 70 -11.83 16.99 -18.92
N THR A 71 -11.01 15.97 -19.19
CA THR A 71 -10.11 15.96 -20.36
C THR A 71 -10.86 15.80 -21.68
N PHE A 72 -11.95 15.01 -21.69
CA PHE A 72 -12.70 14.69 -22.91
C PHE A 72 -14.00 15.50 -23.07
N LYS A 73 -14.35 16.36 -22.11
CA LYS A 73 -15.56 17.17 -22.24
C LYS A 73 -15.30 18.34 -23.21
N PRO A 74 -16.11 18.50 -24.28
CA PRO A 74 -16.05 19.69 -25.13
C PRO A 74 -16.46 20.93 -24.32
N PHE A 75 -15.96 22.11 -24.73
CA PHE A 75 -16.25 23.40 -24.10
C PHE A 75 -17.74 23.76 -24.22
N ASP A 76 -18.57 23.20 -23.35
CA ASP A 76 -19.96 23.60 -23.18
C ASP A 76 -20.09 24.57 -22.00
N SER A 77 -21.01 25.52 -22.12
CA SER A 77 -21.39 26.44 -21.05
C SER A 77 -22.17 25.67 -19.99
N ASP A 78 -21.47 25.19 -18.96
CA ASP A 78 -22.09 24.52 -17.82
C ASP A 78 -22.97 25.50 -17.01
N SER A 79 -24.07 25.00 -16.46
CA SER A 79 -24.92 25.81 -15.57
C SER A 79 -24.26 26.02 -14.21
N GLU A 80 -24.61 27.09 -13.50
CA GLU A 80 -24.07 27.39 -12.16
C GLU A 80 -24.23 26.23 -11.17
N LEU A 81 -25.31 25.46 -11.29
CA LEU A 81 -25.55 24.26 -10.47
C LEU A 81 -24.54 23.15 -10.81
N ALA A 82 -24.23 22.95 -12.09
CA ALA A 82 -23.27 21.94 -12.52
C ALA A 82 -21.86 22.27 -12.01
N ASP A 83 -21.47 23.55 -12.00
CA ASP A 83 -20.19 23.99 -11.46
C ASP A 83 -20.12 23.85 -9.93
N ALA A 84 -21.20 24.17 -9.21
CA ALA A 84 -21.26 23.93 -7.77
C ALA A 84 -21.10 22.44 -7.42
N ILE A 85 -21.73 21.55 -8.18
CA ILE A 85 -21.62 20.09 -8.01
C ILE A 85 -20.19 19.61 -8.28
N LYS A 86 -19.54 20.11 -9.35
CA LYS A 86 -18.13 19.76 -9.63
C LYS A 86 -17.20 20.19 -8.50
N VAL A 87 -17.34 21.42 -8.00
CA VAL A 87 -16.52 21.92 -6.89
C VAL A 87 -16.72 21.07 -5.64
N PHE A 88 -17.96 20.67 -5.36
CA PHE A 88 -18.25 19.76 -4.25
C PHE A 88 -17.58 18.39 -4.42
N LEU A 89 -17.72 17.77 -5.60
CA LEU A 89 -17.09 16.48 -5.90
C LEU A 89 -15.56 16.56 -5.84
N TYR A 90 -14.96 17.62 -6.40
CA TYR A 90 -13.54 17.88 -6.33
C TYR A 90 -13.01 17.98 -4.89
N ASN A 91 -13.76 18.66 -4.01
CA ASN A 91 -13.40 18.73 -2.58
C ASN A 91 -13.47 17.36 -1.89
N ILE A 92 -14.46 16.54 -2.24
CA ILE A 92 -14.56 15.15 -1.77
C ILE A 92 -13.36 14.35 -2.29
N GLU A 93 -12.98 14.49 -3.55
CA GLU A 93 -11.83 13.80 -4.13
C GLU A 93 -10.51 14.16 -3.46
N ILE A 94 -10.28 15.44 -3.18
CA ILE A 94 -9.12 15.91 -2.42
C ILE A 94 -9.09 15.22 -1.05
N LEU A 95 -10.23 15.19 -0.35
CA LEU A 95 -10.32 14.54 0.96
C LEU A 95 -10.01 13.04 0.87
N LEU A 96 -10.56 12.35 -0.14
CA LEU A 96 -10.26 10.94 -0.39
C LEU A 96 -8.78 10.72 -0.67
N ALA A 97 -8.11 11.60 -1.42
CA ALA A 97 -6.68 11.50 -1.69
C ALA A 97 -5.84 11.66 -0.42
N PHE A 98 -6.18 12.59 0.47
CA PHE A 98 -5.52 12.73 1.77
C PHE A 98 -5.70 11.48 2.64
N ILE A 99 -6.92 10.92 2.69
CA ILE A 99 -7.19 9.67 3.40
C ILE A 99 -6.37 8.53 2.78
N ALA A 100 -6.39 8.39 1.45
CA ALA A 100 -5.64 7.37 0.71
C ALA A 100 -4.13 7.43 0.98
N SER A 101 -3.56 8.64 1.11
CA SER A 101 -2.15 8.82 1.44
C SER A 101 -1.78 8.33 2.84
N SER A 102 -2.76 8.30 3.76
CA SER A 102 -2.60 7.89 5.16
C SER A 102 -2.85 6.39 5.38
N ILE A 103 -3.62 5.75 4.49
CA ILE A 103 -3.98 4.31 4.59
C ILE A 103 -2.76 3.39 4.68
N PRO A 104 -1.69 3.54 3.89
CA PRO A 104 -0.51 2.67 3.99
C PRO A 104 0.11 2.66 5.39
N PHE A 105 0.11 3.81 6.07
CA PHE A 105 0.58 3.92 7.44
C PHE A 105 -0.31 3.11 8.39
N TYR A 106 -1.63 3.33 8.35
CA TYR A 106 -2.57 2.60 9.23
C TYR A 106 -2.55 1.10 8.97
N VAL A 107 -2.52 0.68 7.71
CA VAL A 107 -2.47 -0.74 7.32
C VAL A 107 -1.18 -1.38 7.85
N TYR A 108 -0.05 -0.68 7.80
CA TYR A 108 1.23 -1.17 8.32
C TYR A 108 1.25 -1.23 9.87
N THR A 109 0.73 -0.20 10.55
CA THR A 109 0.63 -0.19 12.01
C THR A 109 -0.32 -1.28 12.54
N LEU A 110 -1.48 -1.47 11.91
CA LEU A 110 -2.43 -2.53 12.28
C LEU A 110 -1.91 -3.94 11.97
N ALA A 111 -1.07 -4.09 10.94
CA ALA A 111 -0.47 -5.37 10.60
C ALA A 111 0.67 -5.80 11.56
N GLY A 112 1.09 -4.92 12.48
CA GLY A 112 2.10 -5.21 13.50
C GLY A 112 3.52 -5.16 12.94
N GLY A 113 3.90 -3.99 12.40
CA GLY A 113 5.19 -3.70 11.75
C GLY A 113 6.43 -4.38 12.33
#